data_AF-A0A6P6KS74-F1
#
_entry.id   AF-A0A6P6KS74-F1
#
_cell.length_a   1.000
_cell.length_b   1.000
_cell.length_c   1.000
_cell.angle_alpha   90.00
_cell.angle_beta   90.00
_cell.angle_gamma   90.00
#
_symmetry.space_group_name_H-M   'P 1'
#
loop_
_entity.id
_entity.type
_entity.pdbx_description
1 polymer ?
#
loop_
_entity_poly.entity_id
_entity_poly.type
_entity_poly.pdbx_seq_one_letter_code
_entity_poly.pdbx_strand_id
1 'polypeptide(L)'
;MVEDGSVMRGRVTVYSVPGCAHCTQAKATLSALGVPVCDVDVNKHSELRARLKELTGLSAVPQIFFNNLFVGNNEDLQNLDPEHLERLVLSVREDPVPLDAPPVPEDHGLHSDAEVDGAACALSEALRNLILKLYSDHLSEDGKRVDYKAMSRSPFFERYCDLAVHLQRVDLLSLSREEKLAFFINIYNALVIHGNLRLGFPKNIWQRYRFFNYVSYFIGGEVYTLQDIENGVLRGNRKGVAQLLKPFSRNDPRLQVALPDVEPLIHFALNCGAKGCPPIKTYTPQDIDSQLRAAAEAFLENDDSCVIDSAGREVKLSQIFKWYKADFGGTDEKLLNWVFDHMGASQKKRSLQALLSEGKVKVSYLPYDWSINSTD
;
A
#
# COMPACT_ATOMS: atom_id res chain seq x y z
N MET A 1 -4.76 3.83 -32.63
CA MET A 1 -3.89 2.66 -32.40
C MET A 1 -2.95 3.07 -31.30
N VAL A 2 -3.15 2.46 -30.13
CA VAL A 2 -2.47 2.80 -28.87
C VAL A 2 -1.13 2.06 -28.90
N GLU A 3 -0.02 2.79 -28.92
CA GLU A 3 1.30 2.18 -28.70
C GLU A 3 1.50 1.98 -27.20
N ASP A 4 1.72 0.72 -26.88
CA ASP A 4 1.91 0.11 -25.58
C ASP A 4 3.15 0.69 -24.87
N GLY A 5 2.94 1.28 -23.70
CA GLY A 5 4.02 1.65 -22.79
C GLY A 5 4.60 0.39 -22.17
N SER A 6 5.52 -0.27 -22.89
CA SER A 6 6.08 -1.56 -22.50
C SER A 6 6.73 -1.47 -21.11
N VAL A 7 6.14 -2.16 -20.13
CA VAL A 7 6.72 -2.34 -18.80
C VAL A 7 7.98 -3.19 -18.95
N MET A 8 9.16 -2.59 -18.75
CA MET A 8 10.44 -3.30 -18.78
C MET A 8 10.59 -4.14 -17.51
N ARG A 9 10.91 -5.44 -17.64
CA ARG A 9 11.09 -6.35 -16.49
C ARG A 9 12.52 -6.36 -15.95
N GLY A 10 13.48 -6.02 -16.79
CA GLY A 10 14.90 -5.94 -16.49
C GLY A 10 15.39 -4.50 -16.30
N ARG A 11 16.70 -4.30 -16.35
CA ARG A 11 17.33 -2.98 -16.13
C ARG A 11 18.58 -2.80 -16.98
N VAL A 12 18.74 -1.63 -17.58
CA VAL A 12 20.05 -1.16 -18.07
C VAL A 12 20.66 -0.24 -17.03
N THR A 13 21.90 -0.51 -16.62
CA THR A 13 22.64 0.33 -15.67
C THR A 13 23.83 0.97 -16.34
N VAL A 14 23.98 2.29 -16.19
CA VAL A 14 25.16 3.04 -16.65
C VAL A 14 25.84 3.70 -15.46
N TYR A 15 27.03 3.22 -15.13
CA TYR A 15 27.88 3.87 -14.12
C TYR A 15 28.64 5.01 -14.77
N SER A 16 28.37 6.24 -14.34
CA SER A 16 28.84 7.46 -14.97
C SER A 16 29.45 8.45 -13.98
N VAL A 17 30.02 9.53 -14.52
CA VAL A 17 30.40 10.72 -13.74
C VAL A 17 29.91 11.99 -14.44
N PRO A 18 29.53 13.03 -13.68
CA PRO A 18 29.06 14.30 -14.24
C PRO A 18 30.09 14.92 -15.20
N GLY A 19 29.60 15.43 -16.33
CA GLY A 19 30.43 16.10 -17.34
C GLY A 19 31.22 15.16 -18.27
N CYS A 20 31.08 13.84 -18.15
CA CYS A 20 31.72 12.90 -19.07
C CYS A 20 30.97 12.79 -20.41
N ALA A 21 31.62 13.20 -21.50
CA ALA A 21 31.06 13.16 -22.85
C ALA A 21 30.68 11.72 -23.29
N HIS A 22 31.52 10.73 -22.98
CA HIS A 22 31.25 9.32 -23.31
C HIS A 22 30.04 8.76 -22.55
N CYS A 23 29.80 9.20 -21.31
CA CYS A 23 28.62 8.80 -20.55
C CYS A 23 27.34 9.39 -21.16
N THR A 24 27.38 10.65 -21.58
CA THR A 24 26.25 11.31 -22.25
C THR A 24 25.91 10.63 -23.57
N GLN A 25 26.93 10.30 -24.39
CA GLN A 25 26.73 9.63 -25.67
C GLN A 25 26.15 8.21 -25.51
N ALA A 26 26.65 7.44 -24.54
CA ALA A 26 26.13 6.11 -24.23
C ALA A 26 24.64 6.17 -23.84
N LYS A 27 24.27 7.10 -22.95
CA LYS A 27 22.87 7.28 -22.51
C LYS A 27 21.95 7.71 -23.66
N ALA A 28 22.42 8.60 -24.53
CA ALA A 28 21.66 9.02 -25.71
C ALA A 28 21.39 7.85 -26.66
N THR A 29 22.38 6.97 -26.84
CA THR A 29 22.26 5.75 -27.66
C THR A 29 21.24 4.79 -27.05
N LEU A 30 21.32 4.52 -25.75
CA LEU A 30 20.36 3.65 -25.05
C LEU A 30 18.93 4.22 -25.04
N SER A 31 18.81 5.55 -24.92
CA SER A 31 17.53 6.24 -25.02
C SER A 31 16.92 6.14 -26.42
N ALA A 32 17.73 6.19 -27.49
CA ALA A 32 17.27 6.00 -28.86
C ALA A 32 16.77 4.57 -29.13
N LEU A 33 17.25 3.58 -28.37
CA LEU A 33 16.76 2.19 -28.39
C LEU A 33 15.45 2.01 -27.60
N GLY A 34 14.92 3.06 -26.98
CA GLY A 34 13.71 3.02 -26.19
C GLY A 34 13.87 2.21 -24.89
N VAL A 35 15.09 2.13 -24.35
CA VAL A 35 15.36 1.42 -23.09
C VAL A 35 15.67 2.43 -21.98
N PRO A 36 14.91 2.44 -20.87
CA PRO A 36 15.18 3.33 -19.74
C PRO A 36 16.51 2.95 -19.07
N VAL A 37 17.31 3.97 -18.75
CA VAL A 37 18.65 3.80 -18.17
C VAL A 37 18.64 4.17 -16.69
N CYS A 38 19.10 3.24 -15.86
CA CYS A 38 19.46 3.52 -14.47
C CYS A 38 20.87 4.12 -14.43
N ASP A 39 20.95 5.44 -14.32
CA ASP A 39 22.21 6.17 -14.24
C ASP A 39 22.74 6.23 -12.81
N VAL A 40 23.98 5.78 -12.61
CA VAL A 40 24.64 5.75 -11.31
C VAL A 40 25.88 6.65 -11.33
N ASP A 41 25.84 7.76 -10.62
CA ASP A 41 27.00 8.64 -10.43
C ASP A 41 28.00 8.02 -9.44
N VAL A 42 29.11 7.49 -9.96
CA VAL A 42 30.14 6.84 -9.13
C VAL A 42 30.98 7.83 -8.31
N ASN A 43 30.88 9.15 -8.54
CA ASN A 43 31.50 10.13 -7.65
C ASN A 43 30.74 10.26 -6.32
N LYS A 44 29.42 10.05 -6.32
CA LYS A 44 28.59 10.09 -5.11
C LYS A 44 28.72 8.84 -4.24
N HIS A 45 29.22 7.74 -4.84
CA HIS A 45 29.26 6.41 -4.25
C HIS A 45 30.64 5.77 -4.43
N SER A 46 31.60 6.24 -3.65
CA SER A 46 33.01 5.82 -3.73
C SER A 46 33.23 4.31 -3.53
N GLU A 47 32.36 3.67 -2.75
CA GLU A 47 32.28 2.23 -2.50
C GLU A 47 31.96 1.42 -3.76
N LEU A 48 31.19 1.98 -4.69
CA LEU A 48 30.83 1.30 -5.94
C LEU A 48 32.01 1.24 -6.91
N ARG A 49 32.92 2.23 -6.89
CA ARG A 49 34.11 2.20 -7.76
C ARG A 49 35.00 0.98 -7.51
N ALA A 50 35.23 0.65 -6.25
CA ALA A 50 36.06 -0.50 -5.88
C ALA A 50 35.43 -1.82 -6.35
N ARG A 51 34.12 -1.95 -6.13
CA ARG A 51 33.34 -3.13 -6.53
C ARG A 51 33.20 -3.27 -8.04
N LEU A 52 32.99 -2.18 -8.77
CA LEU A 52 32.96 -2.18 -10.24
C LEU A 52 34.31 -2.61 -10.82
N LYS A 53 35.41 -2.10 -10.25
CA LYS A 53 36.75 -2.53 -10.66
C LYS A 53 37.00 -4.02 -10.42
N GLU A 54 36.47 -4.57 -9.33
CA GLU A 54 36.52 -6.01 -9.06
C GLU A 54 35.67 -6.83 -10.06
N LEU A 55 34.49 -6.32 -10.42
CA LEU A 55 33.55 -6.99 -11.35
C LEU A 55 33.98 -6.93 -12.82
N THR A 56 34.52 -5.80 -13.27
CA THR A 56 34.80 -5.56 -14.70
C THR A 56 36.29 -5.47 -15.02
N GLY A 57 37.15 -5.34 -14.01
CA GLY A 57 38.57 -5.02 -14.19
C GLY A 57 38.84 -3.56 -14.60
N LEU A 58 37.80 -2.77 -14.87
CA LEU A 58 37.92 -1.41 -15.40
C LEU A 58 37.71 -0.35 -14.31
N SER A 59 38.48 0.74 -14.40
CA SER A 59 38.29 1.94 -13.57
C SER A 59 37.71 3.12 -14.36
N ALA A 60 37.64 2.99 -15.69
CA ALA A 60 37.07 4.00 -16.57
C ALA A 60 35.54 3.95 -16.56
N VAL A 61 34.92 5.06 -16.95
CA VAL A 61 33.47 5.25 -17.15
C VAL A 61 33.20 5.69 -18.60
N PRO A 62 32.01 5.44 -19.16
CA PRO A 62 30.90 4.67 -18.58
C PRO A 62 31.22 3.18 -18.45
N GLN A 63 30.60 2.50 -17.48
CA GLN A 63 30.50 1.04 -17.46
C GLN A 63 29.04 0.67 -17.62
N ILE A 64 28.73 -0.10 -18.66
CA ILE A 64 27.36 -0.31 -19.15
C ILE A 64 26.99 -1.78 -18.94
N PHE A 65 25.82 -1.99 -18.34
CA PHE A 65 25.28 -3.31 -18.08
C PHE A 65 23.84 -3.42 -18.57
N PHE A 66 23.51 -4.58 -19.14
CA PHE A 66 22.14 -5.01 -19.39
C PHE A 66 21.85 -6.16 -18.44
N ASN A 67 20.93 -5.95 -17.50
CA ASN A 67 20.71 -6.86 -16.38
C ASN A 67 22.04 -7.12 -15.62
N ASN A 68 22.52 -8.35 -15.59
CA ASN A 68 23.82 -8.73 -15.01
C ASN A 68 24.97 -8.77 -16.04
N LEU A 69 24.69 -8.62 -17.34
CA LEU A 69 25.70 -8.71 -18.38
C LEU A 69 26.45 -7.39 -18.54
N PHE A 70 27.77 -7.44 -18.37
CA PHE A 70 28.65 -6.32 -18.65
C PHE A 70 28.89 -6.20 -20.15
N VAL A 71 28.55 -5.04 -20.73
CA VAL A 71 28.75 -4.74 -22.16
C VAL A 71 30.08 -4.06 -22.41
N GLY A 72 30.50 -3.17 -21.52
CA GLY A 72 31.74 -2.41 -21.69
C GLY A 72 31.55 -0.91 -21.51
N ASN A 73 32.37 -0.15 -22.22
CA ASN A 73 32.35 1.30 -22.27
C ASN A 73 31.48 1.84 -23.44
N ASN A 74 31.54 3.13 -23.71
CA ASN A 74 30.77 3.74 -24.80
C ASN A 74 31.18 3.22 -26.18
N GLU A 75 32.47 3.06 -26.46
CA GLU A 75 32.97 2.51 -27.73
C GLU A 75 32.50 1.06 -27.92
N ASP A 76 32.54 0.25 -26.87
CA ASP A 76 32.02 -1.13 -26.91
C ASP A 76 30.52 -1.13 -27.26
N LEU A 77 29.72 -0.24 -26.65
CA LEU A 77 28.30 -0.09 -26.97
C LEU A 77 28.06 0.36 -28.42
N GLN A 78 28.84 1.30 -28.95
CA GLN A 78 28.68 1.77 -30.34
C GLN A 78 29.09 0.71 -31.36
N ASN A 79 30.03 -0.17 -31.01
CA ASN A 79 30.55 -1.22 -31.87
C ASN A 79 29.82 -2.56 -31.71
N LEU A 80 28.78 -2.63 -30.88
CA LEU A 80 27.97 -3.83 -30.74
C LEU A 80 27.29 -4.19 -32.06
N ASP A 81 27.35 -5.47 -32.41
CA ASP A 81 26.60 -6.01 -33.52
C ASP A 81 25.07 -5.80 -33.30
N PRO A 82 24.31 -5.35 -34.33
CA PRO A 82 22.89 -5.07 -34.19
C PRO A 82 22.05 -6.25 -33.65
N GLU A 83 22.34 -7.49 -34.06
CA GLU A 83 21.60 -8.67 -33.57
C GLU A 83 21.94 -8.97 -32.11
N HIS A 84 23.18 -8.69 -31.69
CA HIS A 84 23.56 -8.79 -30.29
C HIS A 84 22.86 -7.72 -29.44
N LEU A 85 22.84 -6.48 -29.91
CA LEU A 85 22.20 -5.36 -29.23
C LEU A 85 20.69 -5.60 -29.06
N GLU A 86 20.01 -6.09 -30.09
CA GLU A 86 18.58 -6.42 -30.02
C GLU A 86 18.29 -7.50 -28.97
N ARG A 87 19.13 -8.55 -28.89
CA ARG A 87 18.99 -9.58 -27.84
C ARG A 87 19.15 -9.03 -26.43
N LEU A 88 20.06 -8.07 -26.23
CA LEU A 88 20.23 -7.41 -24.93
C LEU A 88 19.03 -6.54 -24.57
N VAL A 89 18.47 -5.84 -25.55
CA VAL A 89 17.24 -5.06 -25.34
C VAL A 89 16.05 -5.96 -25.02
N LEU A 90 15.92 -7.10 -25.70
CA LEU A 90 14.90 -8.10 -25.43
C LEU A 90 15.03 -8.73 -24.04
N SER A 91 16.25 -9.06 -23.59
CA SER A 91 16.43 -9.60 -22.23
C SER A 91 16.06 -8.60 -21.14
N VAL A 92 16.26 -7.30 -21.38
CA VAL A 92 15.78 -6.25 -20.47
C VAL A 92 14.25 -6.09 -20.51
N ARG A 93 13.61 -6.39 -21.64
CA ARG A 93 12.14 -6.34 -21.77
C ARG A 93 11.48 -7.54 -21.09
N GLU A 94 11.99 -8.73 -21.33
CA GLU A 94 11.30 -9.99 -21.01
C GLU A 94 11.69 -10.59 -19.65
N ASP A 95 12.96 -10.43 -19.24
CA ASP A 95 13.50 -11.07 -18.05
C ASP A 95 13.48 -10.14 -16.83
N PRO A 96 13.11 -10.64 -15.64
CA PRO A 96 13.24 -9.88 -14.41
C PRO A 96 14.72 -9.61 -14.09
N VAL A 97 15.02 -8.48 -13.43
CA VAL A 97 16.38 -8.15 -12.97
C VAL A 97 17.00 -9.33 -12.19
N PRO A 98 18.10 -9.93 -12.67
CA PRO A 98 18.78 -11.04 -11.99
C PRO A 98 19.34 -10.66 -10.62
N LEU A 99 19.46 -11.65 -9.72
CA LEU A 99 19.97 -11.44 -8.36
C LEU A 99 21.45 -11.02 -8.32
N ASP A 100 22.20 -11.36 -9.36
CA ASP A 100 23.61 -11.02 -9.57
C ASP A 100 23.80 -9.75 -10.41
N ALA A 101 22.72 -9.00 -10.69
CA ALA A 101 22.81 -7.71 -11.37
C ALA A 101 23.69 -6.73 -10.57
N PRO A 102 24.39 -5.81 -11.25
CA PRO A 102 25.39 -4.97 -10.61
C PRO A 102 24.71 -4.00 -9.61
N PRO A 103 25.45 -3.63 -8.54
CA PRO A 103 24.90 -2.88 -7.42
C PRO A 103 24.57 -1.44 -7.82
N VAL A 104 23.31 -1.03 -7.67
CA VAL A 104 22.92 0.38 -7.74
C VAL A 104 22.93 0.95 -6.32
N PRO A 105 23.38 2.19 -6.10
CA PRO A 105 23.32 2.79 -4.78
C PRO A 105 21.86 2.94 -4.36
N GLU A 106 21.59 2.81 -3.06
CA GLU A 106 20.25 2.86 -2.45
C GLU A 106 19.62 4.27 -2.48
N ASP A 107 20.11 5.17 -3.33
CA ASP A 107 19.53 6.49 -3.55
C ASP A 107 18.48 6.40 -4.65
N HIS A 108 17.25 6.07 -4.26
CA HIS A 108 16.06 6.33 -5.09
C HIS A 108 15.85 7.85 -5.22
N GLY A 109 16.70 8.49 -6.02
CA GLY A 109 16.49 9.78 -6.64
C GLY A 109 15.82 9.57 -7.99
N LEU A 110 14.48 9.49 -7.99
CA LEU A 110 13.69 9.87 -9.15
C LEU A 110 13.98 11.35 -9.44
N HIS A 111 15.04 11.62 -10.20
CA HIS A 111 15.16 12.85 -10.97
C HIS A 111 14.70 12.55 -12.39
N SER A 112 13.39 12.45 -12.54
CA SER A 112 12.74 13.12 -13.64
C SER A 112 11.85 14.17 -13.00
N ASP A 113 12.11 15.44 -13.29
CA ASP A 113 11.14 16.53 -13.16
C ASP A 113 10.01 16.28 -14.19
N ALA A 114 9.31 15.16 -14.00
CA ALA A 114 8.09 14.78 -14.67
C ALA A 114 7.04 14.75 -13.57
N GLU A 115 6.09 15.68 -13.68
CA GLU A 115 4.85 15.84 -12.91
C GLU A 115 4.59 14.75 -11.86
N VAL A 116 4.68 15.15 -10.58
CA VAL A 116 4.40 14.31 -9.40
C VAL A 116 2.89 14.17 -9.22
N ASP A 117 2.23 13.50 -10.16
CA ASP A 117 0.91 12.92 -9.93
C ASP A 117 1.12 11.42 -9.66
N GLY A 118 0.89 10.98 -8.42
CA GLY A 118 0.83 9.55 -8.07
C GLY A 118 2.06 8.91 -7.41
N ALA A 119 3.16 9.62 -7.13
CA ALA A 119 4.33 9.02 -6.45
C ALA A 119 4.00 8.46 -5.05
N ALA A 120 3.16 9.18 -4.30
CA ALA A 120 2.66 8.73 -2.99
C ALA A 120 1.82 7.46 -3.13
N CYS A 121 0.88 7.44 -4.07
CA CYS A 121 -0.01 6.31 -4.31
C CYS A 121 0.78 5.07 -4.73
N ALA A 122 1.68 5.20 -5.72
CA ALA A 122 2.56 4.13 -6.16
C ALA A 122 3.39 3.54 -5.00
N LEU A 123 3.92 4.38 -4.11
CA LEU A 123 4.63 3.94 -2.92
C LEU A 123 3.72 3.15 -1.97
N SER A 124 2.51 3.64 -1.69
CA SER A 124 1.56 2.96 -0.81
C SER A 124 1.09 1.62 -1.38
N GLU A 125 0.89 1.55 -2.69
CA GLU A 125 0.49 0.34 -3.41
C GLU A 125 1.63 -0.69 -3.40
N ALA A 126 2.87 -0.26 -3.63
CA ALA A 126 4.05 -1.13 -3.57
C ALA A 126 4.24 -1.72 -2.16
N LEU A 127 4.15 -0.89 -1.11
CA LEU A 127 4.17 -1.36 0.29
C LEU A 127 3.06 -2.39 0.56
N ARG A 128 1.86 -2.09 0.08
CA ARG A 128 0.71 -2.96 0.25
C ARG A 128 0.86 -4.31 -0.46
N ASN A 129 1.36 -4.29 -1.68
CA ASN A 129 1.62 -5.46 -2.50
C ASN A 129 2.71 -6.36 -1.90
N LEU A 130 3.75 -5.76 -1.28
CA LEU A 130 4.76 -6.53 -0.53
C LEU A 130 4.14 -7.25 0.66
N ILE A 131 3.28 -6.59 1.45
CA ILE A 131 2.56 -7.24 2.56
C ILE A 131 1.67 -8.37 2.04
N LEU A 132 0.99 -8.17 0.92
CA LEU A 132 0.17 -9.19 0.27
C LEU A 132 0.99 -10.43 -0.14
N LYS A 133 2.15 -10.20 -0.77
CA LYS A 133 3.07 -11.25 -1.16
C LYS A 133 3.57 -12.02 0.07
N LEU A 134 4.01 -11.30 1.10
CA LEU A 134 4.43 -11.88 2.37
C LEU A 134 3.33 -12.75 2.97
N TYR A 135 2.09 -12.28 2.98
CA TYR A 135 0.94 -13.03 3.49
C TYR A 135 0.74 -14.32 2.70
N SER A 136 0.75 -14.23 1.36
CA SER A 136 0.57 -15.39 0.47
C SER A 136 1.68 -16.43 0.64
N ASP A 137 2.93 -16.01 0.81
CA ASP A 137 4.09 -16.90 0.90
C ASP A 137 4.16 -17.67 2.22
N HIS A 138 3.48 -17.17 3.25
CA HIS A 138 3.51 -17.74 4.60
C HIS A 138 2.14 -18.23 5.06
N LEU A 139 1.15 -18.29 4.15
CA LEU A 139 -0.16 -18.87 4.41
C LEU A 139 -0.05 -20.40 4.37
N SER A 140 -0.63 -21.07 5.37
CA SER A 140 -0.72 -22.53 5.41
C SER A 140 -1.51 -23.07 4.22
N GLU A 141 -1.25 -24.32 3.82
CA GLU A 141 -1.93 -24.97 2.70
C GLU A 141 -3.46 -25.01 2.86
N ASP A 142 -3.97 -25.05 4.10
CA ASP A 142 -5.40 -25.01 4.41
C ASP A 142 -6.02 -23.61 4.33
N GLY A 143 -5.21 -22.57 4.08
CA GLY A 143 -5.61 -21.17 3.99
C GLY A 143 -6.04 -20.53 5.32
N LYS A 144 -5.85 -21.22 6.45
CA LYS A 144 -6.42 -20.79 7.75
C LYS A 144 -5.42 -20.12 8.68
N ARG A 145 -4.13 -20.29 8.45
CA ARG A 145 -3.07 -19.87 9.39
C ARG A 145 -1.92 -19.23 8.64
N VAL A 146 -1.24 -18.28 9.29
CA VAL A 146 -0.11 -17.56 8.70
C VAL A 146 1.08 -17.65 9.63
N ASP A 147 2.24 -18.06 9.09
CA ASP A 147 3.50 -18.11 9.85
C ASP A 147 4.16 -16.72 9.88
N TYR A 148 3.70 -15.90 10.82
CA TYR A 148 4.23 -14.55 11.04
C TYR A 148 5.71 -14.55 11.46
N LYS A 149 6.18 -15.62 12.09
CA LYS A 149 7.58 -15.73 12.51
C LYS A 149 8.50 -15.91 11.31
N ALA A 150 8.14 -16.81 10.39
CA ALA A 150 8.85 -16.95 9.11
C ALA A 150 8.74 -15.67 8.27
N MET A 151 7.55 -15.06 8.22
CA MET A 151 7.32 -13.79 7.50
C MET A 151 8.27 -12.67 7.96
N SER A 152 8.49 -12.53 9.28
CA SER A 152 9.39 -11.51 9.85
C SER A 152 10.87 -11.68 9.48
N ARG A 153 11.26 -12.86 8.98
CA ARG A 153 12.63 -13.20 8.57
C ARG A 153 12.78 -13.25 7.04
N SER A 154 11.72 -12.92 6.31
CA SER A 154 11.72 -12.95 4.86
C SER A 154 12.51 -11.77 4.28
N PRO A 155 13.34 -11.98 3.23
CA PRO A 155 13.95 -10.88 2.49
C PRO A 155 12.94 -9.88 1.92
N PHE A 156 11.70 -10.32 1.64
CA PHE A 156 10.63 -9.42 1.21
C PHE A 156 10.17 -8.46 2.32
N PHE A 157 10.30 -8.87 3.58
CA PHE A 157 10.00 -8.01 4.72
C PHE A 157 11.10 -6.97 4.95
N GLU A 158 12.36 -7.32 4.72
CA GLU A 158 13.46 -6.33 4.70
C GLU A 158 13.22 -5.28 3.62
N ARG A 159 12.94 -5.69 2.38
CA ARG A 159 12.57 -4.76 1.29
C ARG A 159 11.38 -3.88 1.63
N TYR A 160 10.37 -4.42 2.31
CA TYR A 160 9.23 -3.64 2.78
C TYR A 160 9.66 -2.57 3.79
N CYS A 161 10.53 -2.91 4.74
CA CYS A 161 11.07 -1.94 5.69
C CYS A 161 11.86 -0.83 4.99
N ASP A 162 12.69 -1.17 4.01
CA ASP A 162 13.47 -0.20 3.23
C ASP A 162 12.54 0.74 2.46
N LEU A 163 11.54 0.18 1.78
CA LEU A 163 10.56 0.96 1.03
C LEU A 163 9.75 1.90 1.94
N ALA A 164 9.43 1.46 3.17
CA ALA A 164 8.67 2.25 4.12
C ALA A 164 9.42 3.53 4.57
N VAL A 165 10.76 3.55 4.48
CA VAL A 165 11.56 4.74 4.77
C VAL A 165 11.22 5.90 3.82
N HIS A 166 10.80 5.62 2.58
CA HIS A 166 10.44 6.67 1.62
C HIS A 166 9.17 7.44 1.98
N LEU A 167 8.34 6.92 2.90
CA LEU A 167 7.14 7.62 3.38
C LEU A 167 7.46 9.00 3.96
N GLN A 168 8.66 9.18 4.53
CA GLN A 168 9.09 10.45 5.11
C GLN A 168 9.16 11.60 4.10
N ARG A 169 9.26 11.30 2.80
CA ARG A 169 9.42 12.28 1.71
C ARG A 169 8.13 12.55 0.93
N VAL A 170 7.02 11.88 1.28
CA VAL A 170 5.75 12.02 0.58
C VAL A 170 5.15 13.39 0.84
N ASP A 171 4.71 14.08 -0.22
CA ASP A 171 3.83 15.24 -0.10
C ASP A 171 2.37 14.78 0.04
N LEU A 172 1.75 15.13 1.17
CA LEU A 172 0.38 14.75 1.51
C LEU A 172 -0.63 15.86 1.21
N LEU A 173 -0.16 17.10 1.04
CA LEU A 173 -1.04 18.26 0.90
C LEU A 173 -1.56 18.40 -0.53
N SER A 174 -0.76 18.00 -1.51
CA SER A 174 -1.15 17.98 -2.93
C SER A 174 -2.15 16.88 -3.29
N LEU A 175 -2.28 15.84 -2.47
CA LEU A 175 -3.15 14.70 -2.77
C LEU A 175 -4.65 15.07 -2.79
N SER A 176 -5.35 14.60 -3.82
CA SER A 176 -6.81 14.59 -3.90
C SER A 176 -7.46 13.74 -2.81
N ARG A 177 -8.80 13.79 -2.69
CA ARG A 177 -9.55 12.94 -1.75
C ARG A 177 -9.28 11.47 -2.04
N GLU A 178 -9.35 11.08 -3.30
CA GLU A 178 -9.24 9.71 -3.77
C GLU A 178 -7.83 9.17 -3.52
N GLU A 179 -6.82 9.97 -3.81
CA GLU A 179 -5.42 9.63 -3.51
C GLU A 179 -5.15 9.52 -2.02
N LYS A 180 -5.68 10.43 -1.19
CA LYS A 180 -5.56 10.35 0.27
C LYS A 180 -6.22 9.07 0.81
N LEU A 181 -7.41 8.74 0.35
CA LEU A 181 -8.11 7.51 0.75
C LEU A 181 -7.29 6.27 0.39
N ALA A 182 -6.90 6.13 -0.88
CA ALA A 182 -6.11 4.98 -1.34
C ALA A 182 -4.77 4.87 -0.58
N PHE A 183 -4.05 5.98 -0.46
CA PHE A 183 -2.78 6.05 0.25
C PHE A 183 -2.93 5.61 1.71
N PHE A 184 -3.77 6.29 2.49
CA PHE A 184 -3.84 6.04 3.93
C PHE A 184 -4.48 4.70 4.28
N ILE A 185 -5.41 4.17 3.48
CA ILE A 185 -5.95 2.82 3.67
C ILE A 185 -4.88 1.77 3.43
N ASN A 186 -4.09 1.90 2.35
CA ASN A 186 -2.98 1.00 2.06
C ASN A 186 -1.92 1.05 3.17
N ILE A 187 -1.51 2.25 3.58
CA ILE A 187 -0.52 2.45 4.64
C ILE A 187 -1.01 1.92 5.99
N TYR A 188 -2.26 2.19 6.38
CA TYR A 188 -2.83 1.65 7.61
C TYR A 188 -2.80 0.12 7.60
N ASN A 189 -3.29 -0.50 6.53
CA ASN A 189 -3.35 -1.95 6.40
C ASN A 189 -1.96 -2.59 6.44
N ALA A 190 -0.97 -1.94 5.82
CA ALA A 190 0.41 -2.40 5.83
C ALA A 190 1.07 -2.22 7.21
N LEU A 191 0.82 -1.08 7.88
CA LEU A 191 1.34 -0.75 9.20
C LEU A 191 0.82 -1.70 10.29
N VAL A 192 -0.44 -2.15 10.21
CA VAL A 192 -0.98 -3.17 11.14
C VAL A 192 -0.14 -4.45 11.07
N ILE A 193 0.16 -4.94 9.86
CA ILE A 193 0.96 -6.16 9.70
C ILE A 193 2.41 -5.93 10.15
N HIS A 194 3.02 -4.82 9.73
CA HIS A 194 4.38 -4.48 10.15
C HIS A 194 4.51 -4.40 11.67
N GLY A 195 3.58 -3.70 12.34
CA GLY A 195 3.55 -3.59 13.79
C GLY A 195 3.44 -4.96 14.47
N ASN A 196 2.57 -5.84 13.97
CA ASN A 196 2.43 -7.19 14.51
C ASN A 196 3.69 -8.04 14.30
N LEU A 197 4.37 -7.93 13.15
CA LEU A 197 5.62 -8.64 12.87
C LEU A 197 6.76 -8.19 13.79
N ARG A 198 6.82 -6.91 14.15
CA ARG A 198 7.89 -6.35 15.00
C ARG A 198 7.60 -6.45 16.49
N LEU A 199 6.35 -6.27 16.91
CA LEU A 199 5.96 -6.14 18.32
C LEU A 199 5.15 -7.33 18.85
N GLY A 200 4.74 -8.23 17.97
CA GLY A 200 3.80 -9.30 18.28
C GLY A 200 2.35 -8.81 18.34
N PHE A 201 1.43 -9.78 18.35
CA PHE A 201 0.00 -9.51 18.40
C PHE A 201 -0.47 -9.09 19.80
N PRO A 202 -1.35 -8.08 19.92
CA PRO A 202 -1.93 -7.71 21.20
C PRO A 202 -2.85 -8.82 21.73
N LYS A 203 -2.60 -9.29 22.95
CA LYS A 203 -3.35 -10.40 23.58
C LYS A 203 -4.53 -9.95 24.44
N ASN A 204 -4.65 -8.66 24.70
CA ASN A 204 -5.71 -8.09 25.53
C ASN A 204 -6.03 -6.64 25.12
N ILE A 205 -7.13 -6.11 25.67
CA ILE A 205 -7.66 -4.79 25.35
C ILE A 205 -6.64 -3.68 25.59
N TRP A 206 -5.85 -3.75 26.68
CA TRP A 206 -4.87 -2.71 26.99
C TRP A 206 -3.67 -2.75 26.03
N GLN A 207 -3.17 -3.94 25.70
CA GLN A 207 -2.13 -4.10 24.68
C GLN A 207 -2.63 -3.63 23.32
N ARG A 208 -3.90 -3.89 22.99
CA ARG A 208 -4.53 -3.41 21.77
C ARG A 208 -4.61 -1.88 21.74
N TYR A 209 -5.09 -1.28 22.82
CA TYR A 209 -5.09 0.18 22.98
C TYR A 209 -3.70 0.77 22.75
N ARG A 210 -2.66 0.21 23.40
CA ARG A 210 -1.28 0.66 23.22
C ARG A 210 -0.79 0.44 21.79
N PHE A 211 -1.13 -0.68 21.15
CA PHE A 211 -0.74 -0.96 19.77
C PHE A 211 -1.22 0.14 18.82
N PHE A 212 -2.52 0.43 18.82
CA PHE A 212 -3.11 1.42 17.89
C PHE A 212 -2.69 2.88 18.18
N ASN A 213 -2.28 3.19 19.42
CA ASN A 213 -1.86 4.55 19.82
C ASN A 213 -0.35 4.79 19.73
N TYR A 214 0.48 3.76 19.48
CA TYR A 214 1.95 3.92 19.44
C TYR A 214 2.58 3.39 18.14
N VAL A 215 2.01 2.36 17.52
CA VAL A 215 2.50 1.87 16.22
C VAL A 215 2.24 2.94 15.18
N SER A 216 3.32 3.42 14.56
CA SER A 216 3.33 4.62 13.75
C SER A 216 4.37 4.58 12.64
N TYR A 217 4.17 5.44 11.64
CA TYR A 217 5.16 5.80 10.64
C TYR A 217 5.46 7.29 10.67
N PHE A 218 6.65 7.64 10.20
CA PHE A 218 7.01 9.01 9.86
C PHE A 218 6.70 9.26 8.38
N ILE A 219 5.68 10.07 8.11
CA ILE A 219 5.11 10.29 6.78
C ILE A 219 5.08 11.79 6.50
N GLY A 220 5.71 12.23 5.41
CA GLY A 220 5.69 13.63 5.00
C GLY A 220 6.14 14.62 6.09
N GLY A 221 7.12 14.24 6.91
CA GLY A 221 7.64 15.09 7.99
C GLY A 221 6.91 14.98 9.33
N GLU A 222 5.85 14.18 9.45
CA GLU A 222 5.06 14.04 10.67
C GLU A 222 4.87 12.59 11.11
N VAL A 223 4.64 12.35 12.41
CA VAL A 223 4.37 11.01 12.93
C VAL A 223 2.88 10.71 12.86
N TYR A 224 2.51 9.59 12.23
CA TYR A 224 1.14 9.10 12.14
C TYR A 224 1.02 7.72 12.77
N THR A 225 0.29 7.63 13.90
CA THR A 225 -0.13 6.35 14.47
C THR A 225 -1.27 5.73 13.67
N LEU A 226 -1.55 4.44 13.86
CA LEU A 226 -2.76 3.81 13.31
C LEU A 226 -4.02 4.60 13.71
N GLN A 227 -4.07 5.06 14.95
CA GLN A 227 -5.15 5.89 15.44
C GLN A 227 -5.26 7.25 14.72
N ASP A 228 -4.13 7.90 14.47
CA ASP A 228 -4.07 9.17 13.73
C ASP A 228 -4.54 8.99 12.29
N ILE A 229 -4.15 7.89 11.63
CA ILE A 229 -4.57 7.60 10.26
C ILE A 229 -6.08 7.36 10.19
N GLU A 230 -6.61 6.43 11.00
CA GLU A 230 -8.03 6.10 10.97
C GLU A 230 -8.89 7.31 11.38
N ASN A 231 -8.61 7.88 12.54
CA ASN A 231 -9.54 8.83 13.16
C ASN A 231 -9.20 10.29 12.89
N GLY A 232 -7.91 10.58 12.76
CA GLY A 232 -7.39 11.91 12.47
C GLY A 232 -7.56 12.25 10.99
N VAL A 233 -7.11 11.36 10.11
CA VAL A 233 -7.12 11.59 8.66
C VAL A 233 -8.41 11.10 8.02
N LEU A 234 -8.66 9.79 8.03
CA LEU A 234 -9.72 9.16 7.23
C LEU A 234 -11.15 9.44 7.76
N ARG A 235 -11.30 9.67 9.07
CA ARG A 235 -12.60 10.07 9.67
C ARG A 235 -12.76 11.58 9.82
N GLY A 236 -11.90 12.40 9.23
CA GLY A 236 -11.99 13.88 9.32
C GLY A 236 -11.84 14.40 10.75
N ASN A 237 -10.78 13.96 11.44
CA ASN A 237 -10.44 14.33 12.81
C ASN A 237 -11.60 14.12 13.82
N ARG A 238 -12.22 12.95 13.75
CA ARG A 238 -13.26 12.51 14.69
C ARG A 238 -12.66 11.82 15.91
N LYS A 239 -13.41 11.85 17.00
CA LYS A 239 -13.04 11.15 18.23
C LYS A 239 -13.11 9.63 18.01
N GLY A 240 -12.03 8.94 18.36
CA GLY A 240 -11.95 7.49 18.29
C GLY A 240 -12.75 6.78 19.39
N VAL A 241 -12.94 5.48 19.22
CA VAL A 241 -13.57 4.62 20.23
C VAL A 241 -12.67 4.60 21.48
N ALA A 242 -13.27 4.77 22.66
CA ALA A 242 -12.58 4.85 23.95
C ALA A 242 -11.53 5.97 24.06
N GLN A 243 -11.48 6.91 23.11
CA GLN A 243 -10.67 8.12 23.23
C GLN A 243 -11.42 9.19 24.00
N LEU A 244 -10.71 10.18 24.56
CA LEU A 244 -11.33 11.34 25.21
C LEU A 244 -11.34 12.57 24.30
N LEU A 245 -10.29 12.73 23.49
CA LEU A 245 -10.04 13.90 22.65
C LEU A 245 -9.99 13.51 21.16
N LYS A 246 -10.05 14.53 20.29
CA LYS A 246 -9.75 14.37 18.87
C LYS A 246 -8.25 14.08 18.68
N PRO A 247 -7.85 13.30 17.66
CA PRO A 247 -6.44 13.03 17.37
C PRO A 247 -5.62 14.30 17.17
N PHE A 248 -6.13 15.24 16.38
CA PHE A 248 -5.40 16.46 16.02
C PHE A 248 -6.01 17.70 16.67
N SER A 249 -5.16 18.49 17.32
CA SER A 249 -5.53 19.81 17.85
C SER A 249 -5.67 20.84 16.72
N ARG A 250 -6.17 22.04 17.03
CA ARG A 250 -6.32 23.12 16.03
C ARG A 250 -5.01 23.58 15.40
N ASN A 251 -3.90 23.44 16.13
CA ASN A 251 -2.57 23.88 15.68
C ASN A 251 -1.70 22.68 15.25
N ASP A 252 -2.26 21.48 15.21
CA ASP A 252 -1.55 20.29 14.75
C ASP A 252 -1.43 20.35 13.21
N PRO A 253 -0.22 20.33 12.64
CA PRO A 253 -0.03 20.44 11.20
C PRO A 253 -0.71 19.30 10.44
N ARG A 254 -0.84 18.12 11.06
CA ARG A 254 -1.49 16.93 10.47
C ARG A 254 -2.98 17.14 10.23
N LEU A 255 -3.60 18.14 10.86
CA LEU A 255 -5.00 18.51 10.64
C LEU A 255 -5.28 18.91 9.18
N GLN A 256 -4.30 19.50 8.49
CA GLN A 256 -4.44 19.91 7.09
C GLN A 256 -4.55 18.73 6.12
N VAL A 257 -4.10 17.55 6.55
CA VAL A 257 -4.17 16.31 5.77
C VAL A 257 -5.52 15.61 5.94
N ALA A 258 -6.28 15.94 6.99
CA ALA A 258 -7.55 15.29 7.28
C ALA A 258 -8.57 15.46 6.15
N LEU A 259 -9.37 14.41 5.92
CA LEU A 259 -10.48 14.52 4.98
C LEU A 259 -11.49 15.57 5.47
N PRO A 260 -12.07 16.36 4.55
CA PRO A 260 -13.05 17.39 4.92
C PRO A 260 -14.30 16.78 5.55
N ASP A 261 -14.72 15.62 5.05
CA ASP A 261 -15.86 14.86 5.52
C ASP A 261 -15.44 13.45 5.94
N VAL A 262 -16.24 12.85 6.83
CA VAL A 262 -16.06 11.45 7.20
C VAL A 262 -16.37 10.56 6.01
N GLU A 263 -15.53 9.56 5.75
CA GLU A 263 -15.81 8.49 4.81
C GLU A 263 -16.21 7.22 5.58
N PRO A 264 -17.51 6.88 5.72
CA PRO A 264 -17.95 5.73 6.52
C PRO A 264 -17.51 4.39 5.95
N LEU A 265 -17.23 4.31 4.64
CA LEU A 265 -16.89 3.05 3.98
C LEU A 265 -15.49 2.53 4.37
N ILE A 266 -14.61 3.38 4.92
CA ILE A 266 -13.29 2.94 5.39
C ILE A 266 -13.40 1.83 6.45
N HIS A 267 -14.49 1.79 7.22
CA HIS A 267 -14.73 0.80 8.29
C HIS A 267 -14.74 -0.64 7.77
N PHE A 268 -14.98 -0.83 6.47
CA PHE A 268 -14.98 -2.13 5.80
C PHE A 268 -13.69 -2.37 5.00
N ALA A 269 -12.79 -1.38 4.93
CA ALA A 269 -11.54 -1.44 4.20
C ALA A 269 -10.30 -1.55 5.10
N LEU A 270 -10.40 -1.07 6.34
CA LEU A 270 -9.33 -1.08 7.31
C LEU A 270 -9.23 -2.42 8.04
N ASN A 271 -8.01 -2.96 8.12
CA ASN A 271 -7.72 -4.20 8.79
C ASN A 271 -7.79 -4.01 10.31
N CYS A 272 -8.73 -4.70 10.92
CA CYS A 272 -8.90 -4.80 12.37
C CYS A 272 -7.80 -5.61 13.08
N GLY A 273 -6.94 -6.33 12.36
CA GLY A 273 -5.98 -7.29 12.92
C GLY A 273 -6.65 -8.51 13.57
N ALA A 274 -7.93 -8.77 13.26
CA ALA A 274 -8.74 -9.86 13.81
C ALA A 274 -9.09 -10.91 12.76
N LYS A 275 -9.56 -12.08 13.19
CA LYS A 275 -10.04 -13.15 12.32
C LYS A 275 -11.30 -12.69 11.54
N GLY A 276 -11.24 -12.74 10.21
CA GLY A 276 -12.38 -12.41 9.34
C GLY A 276 -12.41 -10.99 8.75
N CYS A 277 -11.33 -10.19 8.90
CA CYS A 277 -11.24 -8.92 8.15
C CYS A 277 -11.24 -9.23 6.63
N PRO A 278 -11.91 -8.41 5.79
CA PRO A 278 -12.23 -8.72 4.39
C PRO A 278 -10.99 -9.01 3.53
N PRO A 279 -11.15 -9.71 2.38
CA PRO A 279 -10.02 -10.12 1.54
C PRO A 279 -9.11 -8.94 1.25
N ILE A 280 -7.84 -9.16 1.58
CA ILE A 280 -6.73 -8.23 1.56
C ILE A 280 -6.60 -7.70 0.12
N LYS A 281 -7.11 -6.49 -0.15
CA LYS A 281 -7.00 -5.82 -1.45
C LYS A 281 -6.08 -4.60 -1.35
N THR A 282 -5.46 -4.25 -2.47
CA THR A 282 -4.76 -3.00 -2.69
C THR A 282 -5.77 -1.99 -3.23
N TYR A 283 -5.75 -0.78 -2.67
CA TYR A 283 -6.64 0.29 -3.07
C TYR A 283 -5.93 1.27 -3.99
N THR A 284 -6.60 1.71 -5.05
CA THR A 284 -6.04 2.64 -6.06
C THR A 284 -6.91 3.90 -6.13
N PRO A 285 -6.34 5.08 -6.43
CA PRO A 285 -7.13 6.31 -6.53
C PRO A 285 -8.26 6.21 -7.57
N GLN A 286 -8.03 5.51 -8.68
CA GLN A 286 -8.97 5.40 -9.80
C GLN A 286 -10.23 4.62 -9.42
N ASP A 287 -10.09 3.61 -8.56
CA ASP A 287 -11.18 2.68 -8.24
C ASP A 287 -11.65 2.79 -6.78
N ILE A 288 -11.08 3.69 -5.98
CA ILE A 288 -11.25 3.73 -4.52
C ILE A 288 -12.72 3.67 -4.08
N ASP A 289 -13.59 4.49 -4.66
CA ASP A 289 -15.01 4.54 -4.28
C ASP A 289 -15.76 3.26 -4.67
N SER A 290 -15.37 2.60 -5.76
CA SER A 290 -15.99 1.34 -6.17
C SER A 290 -15.48 0.18 -5.30
N GLN A 291 -14.19 0.18 -4.95
CA GLN A 291 -13.56 -0.79 -4.06
C GLN A 291 -14.13 -0.71 -2.65
N LEU A 292 -14.30 0.50 -2.11
CA LEU A 292 -14.91 0.75 -0.81
C LEU A 292 -16.38 0.29 -0.77
N ARG A 293 -17.16 0.61 -1.80
CA ARG A 293 -18.55 0.13 -1.91
C ARG A 293 -18.63 -1.40 -2.00
N ALA A 294 -17.77 -2.03 -2.80
CA ALA A 294 -17.71 -3.48 -2.91
C ALA A 294 -17.33 -4.14 -1.58
N ALA A 295 -16.43 -3.53 -0.80
CA ALA A 295 -16.06 -4.02 0.52
C ALA A 295 -17.25 -3.93 1.51
N ALA A 296 -17.98 -2.82 1.51
CA ALA A 296 -19.16 -2.65 2.36
C ALA A 296 -20.30 -3.60 1.96
N GLU A 297 -20.57 -3.75 0.66
CA GLU A 297 -21.56 -4.70 0.14
C GLU A 297 -21.23 -6.13 0.56
N ALA A 298 -20.00 -6.58 0.31
CA ALA A 298 -19.55 -7.92 0.69
C ALA A 298 -19.64 -8.15 2.21
N PHE A 299 -19.34 -7.12 3.01
CA PHE A 299 -19.51 -7.18 4.45
C PHE A 299 -20.98 -7.36 4.82
N LEU A 300 -21.88 -6.51 4.33
CA LEU A 300 -23.31 -6.54 4.64
C LEU A 300 -24.04 -7.79 4.15
N GLU A 301 -23.56 -8.41 3.07
CA GLU A 301 -24.11 -9.68 2.59
C GLU A 301 -23.69 -10.88 3.47
N ASN A 302 -22.64 -10.76 4.29
CA ASN A 302 -22.24 -11.79 5.23
C ASN A 302 -23.16 -11.86 6.48
N ASP A 303 -23.66 -13.04 6.80
CA ASP A 303 -24.52 -13.31 7.97
C ASP A 303 -23.78 -13.14 9.31
N ASP A 304 -22.44 -13.22 9.33
CA ASP A 304 -21.64 -12.92 10.52
C ASP A 304 -21.65 -11.41 10.86
N SER A 305 -22.11 -10.56 9.93
CA SER A 305 -22.02 -9.11 10.04
C SER A 305 -23.40 -8.42 10.03
N CYS A 306 -24.36 -8.99 9.30
CA CYS A 306 -25.70 -8.41 9.13
C CYS A 306 -26.73 -9.52 8.95
N VAL A 307 -27.68 -9.61 9.88
CA VAL A 307 -28.80 -10.56 9.85
C VAL A 307 -30.13 -9.79 9.88
N ILE A 308 -31.01 -10.10 8.93
CA ILE A 308 -32.36 -9.55 8.86
C ILE A 308 -33.36 -10.57 9.39
N ASP A 309 -33.84 -10.37 10.61
CA ASP A 309 -34.89 -11.17 11.22
C ASP A 309 -36.26 -10.55 10.92
N SER A 310 -36.88 -11.03 9.84
CA SER A 310 -38.19 -10.54 9.40
C SER A 310 -39.31 -10.87 10.39
N ALA A 311 -39.23 -12.02 11.08
CA ALA A 311 -40.26 -12.46 12.01
C ALA A 311 -40.21 -11.66 13.32
N GLY A 312 -39.00 -11.42 13.84
CA GLY A 312 -38.78 -10.61 15.04
C GLY A 312 -38.79 -9.10 14.81
N ARG A 313 -38.93 -8.65 13.56
CA ARG A 313 -38.76 -7.24 13.14
C ARG A 313 -37.45 -6.63 13.66
N GLU A 314 -36.36 -7.39 13.53
CA GLU A 314 -35.06 -7.05 14.09
C GLU A 314 -33.96 -7.13 13.03
N VAL A 315 -33.03 -6.18 13.07
CA VAL A 315 -31.82 -6.18 12.27
C VAL A 315 -30.63 -6.27 13.22
N LYS A 316 -29.86 -7.36 13.11
CA LYS A 316 -28.67 -7.62 13.93
C LYS A 316 -27.45 -7.23 13.13
N LEU A 317 -26.67 -6.29 13.65
CA LEU A 317 -25.52 -5.70 12.96
C LEU A 317 -24.21 -5.95 13.70
N SER A 318 -23.09 -5.94 12.99
CA SER A 318 -21.77 -5.94 13.60
C SER A 318 -21.58 -4.78 14.58
N GLN A 319 -20.79 -4.98 15.65
CA GLN A 319 -20.48 -3.96 16.65
C GLN A 319 -19.84 -2.70 16.07
N ILE A 320 -19.27 -2.76 14.87
CA ILE A 320 -18.72 -1.58 14.18
C ILE A 320 -19.77 -0.47 14.02
N PHE A 321 -21.02 -0.84 13.74
CA PHE A 321 -22.14 0.10 13.64
C PHE A 321 -22.54 0.69 14.99
N LYS A 322 -22.24 0.00 16.11
CA LYS A 322 -22.44 0.52 17.46
C LYS A 322 -21.35 1.51 17.83
N TRP A 323 -20.10 1.14 17.62
CA TRP A 323 -18.94 1.93 18.03
C TRP A 323 -18.81 3.22 17.22
N TYR A 324 -19.11 3.15 15.93
CA TYR A 324 -19.00 4.27 14.99
C TYR A 324 -20.37 4.77 14.54
N LYS A 325 -21.41 4.63 15.38
CA LYS A 325 -22.80 5.00 15.06
C LYS A 325 -22.95 6.42 14.48
N ALA A 326 -22.13 7.36 14.96
CA ALA A 326 -22.13 8.75 14.48
C ALA A 326 -21.65 8.91 13.01
N ASP A 327 -20.90 7.95 12.49
CA ASP A 327 -20.45 7.93 11.09
C ASP A 327 -21.57 7.42 10.17
N PHE A 328 -22.48 6.59 10.70
CA PHE A 328 -23.64 6.03 10.00
C PHE A 328 -24.94 6.81 10.27
N GLY A 329 -24.85 8.11 10.55
CA GLY A 329 -25.99 9.01 10.75
C GLY A 329 -26.52 9.15 12.18
N GLY A 330 -25.98 8.41 13.16
CA GLY A 330 -26.18 8.64 14.59
C GLY A 330 -27.49 8.09 15.20
N THR A 331 -28.47 7.74 14.38
CA THR A 331 -29.77 7.19 14.80
C THR A 331 -30.02 5.84 14.13
N ASP A 332 -30.83 4.97 14.75
CA ASP A 332 -31.12 3.64 14.17
C ASP A 332 -31.80 3.75 12.80
N GLU A 333 -32.67 4.72 12.59
CA GLU A 333 -33.32 4.97 11.29
C GLU A 333 -32.31 5.31 10.19
N LYS A 334 -31.46 6.32 10.43
CA LYS A 334 -30.39 6.70 9.48
C LYS A 334 -29.39 5.57 9.25
N LEU A 335 -29.07 4.80 10.28
CA LEU A 335 -28.21 3.62 10.18
C LEU A 335 -28.84 2.55 9.27
N LEU A 336 -30.12 2.23 9.45
CA LEU A 336 -30.80 1.24 8.62
C LEU A 336 -30.94 1.69 7.16
N ASN A 337 -31.20 2.98 6.94
CA ASN A 337 -31.20 3.56 5.59
C ASN A 337 -29.81 3.47 4.96
N TRP A 338 -28.75 3.83 5.72
CA TRP A 338 -27.37 3.69 5.25
C TRP A 338 -27.04 2.24 4.90
N VAL A 339 -27.42 1.27 5.74
CA VAL A 339 -27.24 -0.16 5.45
C VAL A 339 -27.98 -0.52 4.17
N PHE A 340 -29.26 -0.18 4.04
CA PHE A 340 -30.07 -0.46 2.86
C PHE A 340 -29.43 0.08 1.56
N ASP A 341 -28.92 1.31 1.59
CA ASP A 341 -28.30 1.96 0.43
C ASP A 341 -27.01 1.26 -0.04
N HIS A 342 -26.28 0.63 0.88
CA HIS A 342 -24.99 -0.03 0.61
C HIS A 342 -25.08 -1.55 0.49
N MET A 343 -26.27 -2.13 0.60
CA MET A 343 -26.50 -3.55 0.31
C MET A 343 -26.59 -3.80 -1.19
N GLY A 344 -26.13 -4.99 -1.60
CA GLY A 344 -26.27 -5.50 -2.95
C GLY A 344 -27.72 -5.80 -3.32
N ALA A 345 -27.96 -6.13 -4.58
CA ALA A 345 -29.29 -6.55 -5.06
C ALA A 345 -29.65 -7.97 -4.59
N SER A 346 -29.77 -8.16 -3.28
CA SER A 346 -29.95 -9.46 -2.62
C SER A 346 -31.35 -9.66 -2.04
N GLN A 347 -31.66 -10.91 -1.67
CA GLN A 347 -32.87 -11.21 -0.90
C GLN A 347 -32.85 -10.50 0.46
N LYS A 348 -31.67 -10.33 1.06
CA LYS A 348 -31.48 -9.64 2.34
C LYS A 348 -31.91 -8.17 2.23
N LYS A 349 -31.55 -7.47 1.14
CA LYS A 349 -31.99 -6.10 0.87
C LYS A 349 -33.50 -5.98 0.72
N ARG A 350 -34.14 -6.93 0.02
CA ARG A 350 -35.61 -6.98 -0.12
C ARG A 350 -36.30 -7.18 1.22
N SER A 351 -35.80 -8.08 2.06
CA SER A 351 -36.33 -8.31 3.40
C SER A 351 -36.21 -7.05 4.28
N LEU A 352 -35.08 -6.33 4.20
CA LEU A 352 -34.91 -5.06 4.90
C LEU A 352 -35.89 -4.01 4.38
N GLN A 353 -36.09 -3.91 3.06
CA GLN A 353 -37.05 -3.00 2.46
C GLN A 353 -38.48 -3.22 3.00
N ALA A 354 -38.91 -4.49 3.05
CA ALA A 354 -40.21 -4.86 3.60
C ALA A 354 -40.34 -4.42 5.07
N LEU A 355 -39.35 -4.75 5.91
CA LEU A 355 -39.33 -4.37 7.32
C LEU A 355 -39.44 -2.86 7.53
N LEU A 356 -38.68 -2.07 6.77
CA LEU A 356 -38.69 -0.61 6.84
C LEU A 356 -40.05 -0.02 6.41
N SER A 357 -40.72 -0.62 5.43
CA SER A 357 -42.04 -0.18 4.97
C SER A 357 -43.17 -0.44 5.98
N GLU A 358 -43.02 -1.46 6.82
CA GLU A 358 -44.01 -1.88 7.80
C GLU A 358 -43.91 -1.14 9.15
N GLY A 359 -42.96 -0.21 9.30
CA GLY A 359 -42.80 0.65 10.46
C GLY A 359 -41.51 0.40 11.25
N LYS A 360 -41.53 0.64 12.56
CA LYS A 360 -40.32 0.64 13.39
C LYS A 360 -39.64 -0.74 13.38
N VAL A 361 -38.31 -0.74 13.23
CA VAL A 361 -37.45 -1.91 13.23
C VAL A 361 -36.52 -1.84 14.44
N LYS A 362 -36.34 -2.95 15.15
CA LYS A 362 -35.40 -3.05 16.27
C LYS A 362 -33.99 -3.25 15.72
N VAL A 363 -33.01 -2.49 16.22
CA VAL A 363 -31.59 -2.71 15.92
C VAL A 363 -30.92 -3.34 17.13
N SER A 364 -30.21 -4.46 16.91
CA SER A 364 -29.33 -5.07 17.91
C SER A 364 -27.99 -5.43 17.30
N TYR A 365 -27.05 -5.90 18.12
CA TYR A 365 -25.66 -6.09 17.69
C TYR A 365 -25.19 -7.52 17.95
N LEU A 366 -24.52 -8.09 16.94
CA LEU A 366 -23.94 -9.42 17.00
C LEU A 366 -22.75 -9.45 18.00
N PRO A 367 -22.49 -10.59 18.65
CA PRO A 367 -21.28 -10.75 19.46
C PRO A 367 -20.04 -10.62 18.55
N TYR A 368 -19.05 -9.86 19.00
CA TYR A 368 -17.82 -9.63 18.25
C TYR A 368 -16.69 -10.45 18.86
N ASP A 369 -16.13 -11.36 18.06
CA ASP A 369 -14.96 -12.13 18.47
C ASP A 369 -13.68 -11.34 18.19
N TRP A 370 -12.91 -11.07 19.25
CA TRP A 370 -11.62 -10.39 19.17
C TRP A 370 -10.45 -11.36 18.89
N SER A 371 -10.73 -12.66 18.69
CA SER A 371 -9.70 -13.66 18.43
C SER A 371 -8.98 -13.43 17.10
N ILE A 372 -7.69 -13.81 17.05
CA ILE A 372 -6.79 -13.62 15.92
C ILE A 372 -6.53 -14.97 15.24
N ASN A 373 -6.36 -14.98 13.92
CA ASN A 373 -5.83 -16.15 13.19
C ASN A 373 -4.32 -16.30 13.44
N SER A 374 -3.93 -16.91 14.56
CA SER A 374 -2.53 -17.20 14.91
C SER A 374 -2.29 -18.70 15.17
N THR A 375 -1.05 -19.16 14.91
CA THR A 375 -0.53 -20.48 15.32
C THR A 375 0.17 -20.48 16.68
N ASP A 376 0.47 -19.30 17.20
CA ASP A 376 1.23 -19.12 18.46
C ASP A 376 0.35 -19.02 19.70
#